data_AF-A0A3B1C115-F1
#
_entry.id   AF-A0A3B1C115-F1
#
_cell.length_a   1.000
_cell.length_b   1.000
_cell.length_c   1.000
_cell.angle_alpha   90.00
_cell.angle_beta   90.00
_cell.angle_gamma   90.00
#
_symmetry.space_group_name_H-M   'P 1'
#
loop_
_entity.id
_entity.type
_entity.pdbx_description
1 polymer ?
#
loop_
_entity_poly.entity_id
_entity_poly.type
_entity_poly.pdbx_seq_one_letter_code
_entity_poly.pdbx_strand_id
1 'polypeptide(L)'
;SIMGMSLCVATPKGYEPDSEVTASAMKIAEKSGANIQTMTDPVEAVRGADVVYTDTWISMGQEDDQADERLIAFEDYRVDEKLLSKAKDDVMVMHCLPAHRGEEISAEALDGPNSIVWDEAENRLHMQKAILLMLMQGDAKSLYP
;
A
#
# COMPACT_ATOMS: atom_id res chain seq x y z
N SER A 1 8.25 -5.97 -7.96
CA SER A 1 8.95 -5.36 -6.81
C SER A 1 10.44 -5.41 -7.06
N ILE A 2 11.21 -4.32 -6.88
CA ILE A 2 12.68 -4.35 -7.00
C ILE A 2 13.29 -5.38 -6.04
N MET A 3 12.66 -5.57 -4.88
CA MET A 3 13.11 -6.46 -3.80
C MET A 3 12.66 -7.93 -3.96
N GLY A 4 12.05 -8.30 -5.09
CA GLY A 4 11.56 -9.68 -5.31
C GLY A 4 10.27 -10.04 -4.57
N MET A 5 9.60 -9.07 -3.93
CA MET A 5 8.34 -9.31 -3.21
C MET A 5 7.16 -9.62 -4.14
N SER A 6 6.25 -10.48 -3.70
CA SER A 6 4.94 -10.65 -4.33
C SER A 6 4.02 -9.49 -3.94
N LEU A 7 3.37 -8.86 -4.91
CA LEU A 7 2.51 -7.69 -4.72
C LEU A 7 1.16 -7.92 -5.38
N CYS A 8 0.08 -7.81 -4.60
CA CYS A 8 -1.29 -7.78 -5.10
C CYS A 8 -1.85 -6.38 -4.90
N VAL A 9 -2.42 -5.79 -5.96
CA VAL A 9 -3.07 -4.47 -5.92
C VAL A 9 -4.55 -4.67 -6.21
N ALA A 10 -5.40 -4.34 -5.24
CA ALA A 10 -6.85 -4.41 -5.36
C ALA A 10 -7.42 -3.00 -5.53
N THR A 11 -8.13 -2.77 -6.62
CA THR A 11 -8.83 -1.50 -6.88
C THR A 11 -10.20 -1.75 -7.49
N PRO A 12 -11.20 -0.89 -7.24
CA PRO A 12 -12.45 -0.93 -7.98
C PRO A 12 -12.20 -0.69 -9.47
N LYS A 13 -13.12 -1.17 -10.29
CA LYS A 13 -13.04 -0.99 -11.74
C LYS A 13 -13.02 0.50 -12.08
N GLY A 14 -12.10 0.92 -12.93
CA GLY A 14 -11.89 2.33 -13.30
C GLY A 14 -10.90 3.09 -12.40
N TYR A 15 -10.38 2.44 -11.36
CA TYR A 15 -9.36 2.98 -10.45
C TYR A 15 -8.04 2.20 -10.53
N GLU A 16 -7.82 1.49 -11.63
CA GLU A 16 -6.62 0.68 -11.82
C GLU A 16 -5.35 1.55 -11.84
N PRO A 17 -4.19 0.99 -11.41
CA PRO A 17 -2.92 1.68 -11.57
C PRO A 17 -2.64 2.04 -13.03
N ASP A 18 -1.92 3.14 -13.23
CA ASP A 18 -1.52 3.58 -14.57
C ASP A 18 -0.85 2.44 -15.36
N SER A 19 -1.24 2.30 -16.63
CA SER A 19 -0.80 1.17 -17.46
C SER A 19 0.69 1.21 -17.81
N GLU A 20 1.29 2.40 -17.94
CA GLU A 20 2.73 2.55 -18.21
C GLU A 20 3.54 2.23 -16.96
N VAL A 21 3.07 2.65 -15.79
CA VAL A 21 3.66 2.30 -14.49
C VAL A 21 3.58 0.79 -14.26
N THR A 22 2.41 0.18 -14.52
CA THR A 22 2.20 -1.26 -14.37
C THR A 22 3.12 -2.06 -15.30
N ALA A 23 3.22 -1.66 -16.58
CA ALA A 23 4.12 -2.30 -17.54
C ALA A 23 5.59 -2.18 -17.13
N SER A 24 5.99 -1.03 -16.57
CA SER A 24 7.34 -0.82 -16.06
C SER A 24 7.63 -1.68 -14.84
N ALA A 25 6.67 -1.80 -13.92
CA ALA A 25 6.77 -2.64 -12.73
C ALA A 25 6.90 -4.12 -13.10
N MET A 26 6.17 -4.60 -14.11
CA MET A 26 6.27 -5.97 -14.63
C MET A 26 7.67 -6.27 -15.20
N LYS A 27 8.27 -5.36 -15.97
CA LYS A 27 9.64 -5.52 -16.49
C LYS A 27 10.69 -5.60 -15.37
N ILE A 28 10.50 -4.86 -14.28
CA ILE A 28 11.35 -4.94 -13.08
C ILE A 28 11.13 -6.29 -12.36
N ALA A 29 9.89 -6.77 -12.34
CA ALA A 29 9.53 -8.04 -11.71
C ALA A 29 10.23 -9.23 -12.38
N GLU A 30 10.34 -9.23 -13.72
CA GLU A 30 11.08 -10.27 -14.47
C GLU A 30 12.53 -10.44 -14.01
N LYS A 31 13.20 -9.34 -13.64
CA LYS A 31 14.61 -9.37 -13.17
C LYS A 31 14.76 -9.78 -11.71
N SER A 32 13.78 -9.42 -10.89
CA SER A 32 13.81 -9.60 -9.43
C SER A 32 13.16 -10.90 -8.96
N GLY A 33 12.40 -11.58 -9.83
CA GLY A 33 11.58 -12.74 -9.47
C GLY A 33 10.29 -12.39 -8.72
N ALA A 34 9.94 -11.11 -8.65
CA ALA A 34 8.69 -10.66 -8.05
C ALA A 34 7.47 -11.13 -8.86
N ASN A 35 6.36 -11.37 -8.16
CA ASN A 35 5.05 -11.61 -8.77
C ASN A 35 4.16 -10.39 -8.53
N ILE A 36 3.63 -9.75 -9.58
CA ILE A 36 2.74 -8.59 -9.44
C ILE A 36 1.39 -8.94 -10.06
N GLN A 37 0.32 -8.72 -9.30
CA GLN A 37 -1.05 -8.98 -9.72
C GLN A 37 -1.93 -7.77 -9.44
N THR A 38 -2.76 -7.39 -10.40
CA THR A 38 -3.82 -6.39 -10.24
C THR A 38 -5.16 -7.10 -10.32
N MET A 39 -6.06 -6.82 -9.38
CA MET A 39 -7.36 -7.47 -9.30
C MET A 39 -8.41 -6.53 -8.74
N THR A 40 -9.67 -6.97 -8.78
CA THR A 40 -10.79 -6.18 -8.27
C THR A 40 -11.38 -6.74 -6.98
N ASP A 41 -11.10 -7.98 -6.60
CA ASP A 41 -11.61 -8.56 -5.35
C ASP A 41 -10.61 -8.32 -4.20
N PRO A 42 -10.93 -7.47 -3.20
CA PRO A 42 -10.05 -7.25 -2.06
C PRO A 42 -9.86 -8.52 -1.22
N VAL A 43 -10.86 -9.41 -1.15
CA VAL A 43 -10.76 -10.68 -0.40
C VAL A 43 -9.80 -11.65 -1.07
N GLU A 44 -9.74 -11.65 -2.40
CA GLU A 44 -8.73 -12.41 -3.14
C GLU A 44 -7.33 -11.83 -2.90
N ALA A 45 -7.20 -10.50 -2.93
CA ALA A 45 -5.91 -9.82 -2.81
C ALA A 45 -5.23 -10.02 -1.45
N VAL A 46 -5.99 -10.04 -0.37
CA VAL A 46 -5.43 -10.24 0.99
C VAL A 46 -5.17 -11.71 1.32
N ARG A 47 -5.60 -12.66 0.47
CA ARG A 47 -5.52 -14.09 0.79
C ARG A 47 -4.07 -14.54 0.95
N GLY A 48 -3.71 -14.91 2.17
CA GLY A 48 -2.35 -15.34 2.50
C GLY A 48 -1.32 -14.20 2.51
N ALA A 49 -1.76 -12.94 2.54
CA ALA A 49 -0.88 -11.79 2.65
C ALA A 49 -0.15 -11.74 4.00
N ASP A 50 1.14 -11.45 3.97
CA ASP A 50 1.97 -11.13 5.16
C ASP A 50 1.78 -9.68 5.60
N VAL A 51 1.45 -8.79 4.65
CA VAL A 51 1.27 -7.35 4.87
C VAL A 51 0.07 -6.85 4.08
N VAL A 52 -0.79 -6.07 4.72
CA VAL A 52 -1.89 -5.33 4.08
C VAL A 52 -1.61 -3.84 4.23
N TYR A 53 -1.58 -3.14 3.10
CA TYR A 53 -1.33 -1.70 3.03
C TYR A 53 -2.54 -1.02 2.41
N THR A 54 -3.07 0.02 3.08
CA THR A 54 -4.12 0.88 2.53
C THR A 54 -3.76 2.35 2.71
N ASP A 55 -4.50 3.22 2.02
CA ASP A 55 -4.34 4.66 2.05
C ASP A 55 -5.70 5.34 1.91
N THR A 56 -5.77 6.63 2.21
CA THR A 56 -6.98 7.43 2.07
C THR A 56 -7.59 7.25 0.68
N TRP A 57 -8.90 7.02 0.64
CA TRP A 57 -9.60 6.89 -0.64
C TRP A 57 -9.67 8.21 -1.38
N ILE A 58 -9.76 9.34 -0.67
CA ILE A 58 -9.78 10.68 -1.25
C ILE A 58 -8.38 11.26 -1.09
N SER A 59 -7.69 11.45 -2.22
CA SER A 59 -6.36 12.05 -2.20
C SER A 59 -6.44 13.58 -2.09
N MET A 60 -5.34 14.20 -1.67
CA MET A 60 -5.25 15.66 -1.63
C MET A 60 -5.48 16.26 -3.03
N GLY A 61 -6.43 17.18 -3.15
CA GLY A 61 -6.84 17.79 -4.42
C GLY A 61 -8.01 17.09 -5.13
N GLN A 62 -8.63 16.07 -4.51
CA GLN A 62 -9.81 15.36 -5.04
C GLN A 62 -11.09 15.61 -4.22
N GLU A 63 -11.10 16.62 -3.35
CA GLU A 63 -12.11 16.78 -2.31
C GLU A 63 -13.50 17.21 -2.83
N ASP A 64 -13.57 17.95 -3.95
CA ASP A 64 -14.80 18.68 -4.28
C ASP A 64 -15.72 17.98 -5.30
N ASP A 65 -15.20 17.23 -6.28
CA ASP A 65 -16.02 16.72 -7.40
C ASP A 65 -16.20 15.18 -7.43
N GLN A 66 -15.33 14.41 -6.75
CA GLN A 66 -15.33 12.93 -6.84
C GLN A 66 -15.33 12.23 -5.48
N ALA A 67 -15.38 12.98 -4.38
CA ALA A 67 -15.32 12.41 -3.03
C ALA A 67 -16.40 11.34 -2.79
N ASP A 68 -17.68 11.69 -3.01
CA ASP A 68 -18.81 10.78 -2.79
C ASP A 68 -18.76 9.53 -3.69
N GLU A 69 -18.38 9.70 -4.96
CA GLU A 69 -18.26 8.58 -5.91
C GLU A 69 -17.16 7.61 -5.50
N ARG A 70 -16.06 8.12 -4.95
CA ARG A 70 -14.94 7.30 -4.45
C ARG A 70 -15.31 6.58 -3.17
N LEU A 71 -16.00 7.23 -2.22
CA LEU A 71 -16.48 6.58 -1.00
C LEU A 71 -17.37 5.38 -1.32
N ILE A 72 -18.27 5.52 -2.30
CA ILE A 72 -19.14 4.43 -2.75
C ILE A 72 -18.34 3.34 -3.47
N ALA A 73 -17.43 3.72 -4.38
CA ALA A 73 -16.66 2.75 -5.15
C ALA A 73 -15.72 1.89 -4.28
N PHE A 74 -15.18 2.47 -3.21
CA PHE A 74 -14.20 1.83 -2.34
C PHE A 74 -14.80 1.20 -1.06
N GLU A 75 -16.12 1.28 -0.85
CA GLU A 75 -16.76 0.77 0.38
C GLU A 75 -16.36 -0.69 0.71
N ASP A 76 -16.31 -1.56 -0.32
CA ASP A 76 -15.92 -2.97 -0.18
C ASP A 76 -14.41 -3.20 0.06
N TYR A 77 -13.57 -2.16 -0.05
CA TYR A 77 -12.11 -2.22 0.07
C TYR A 77 -11.60 -1.78 1.45
N ARG A 78 -12.50 -1.46 2.38
CA ARG A 78 -12.11 -1.11 3.75
C ARG A 78 -11.29 -2.21 4.40
N VAL A 79 -10.17 -1.82 5.01
CA VAL A 79 -9.38 -2.71 5.86
C VAL A 79 -10.05 -2.79 7.25
N ASP A 80 -10.84 -3.83 7.44
CA ASP A 80 -11.50 -4.17 8.69
C ASP A 80 -11.16 -5.61 9.14
N GLU A 81 -11.65 -6.02 10.31
CA GLU A 81 -11.39 -7.36 10.87
C GLU A 81 -11.88 -8.46 9.93
N LYS A 82 -12.97 -8.22 9.20
CA LYS A 82 -13.57 -9.21 8.29
C LYS A 82 -12.67 -9.43 7.08
N LEU A 83 -12.06 -8.39 6.54
CA LEU A 83 -11.08 -8.50 5.46
C LEU A 83 -9.77 -9.10 5.98
N LEU A 84 -9.26 -8.61 7.11
CA LEU A 84 -8.02 -9.10 7.73
C LEU A 84 -8.11 -10.58 8.14
N SER A 85 -9.31 -11.08 8.50
CA SER A 85 -9.52 -12.51 8.78
C SER A 85 -9.28 -13.42 7.57
N LYS A 86 -9.02 -12.87 6.38
CA LYS A 86 -8.72 -13.61 5.15
C LYS A 86 -7.22 -13.62 4.82
N ALA A 87 -6.44 -12.78 5.51
CA ALA A 87 -4.99 -12.78 5.46
C ALA A 87 -4.39 -13.84 6.39
N LYS A 88 -3.07 -13.83 6.56
CA LYS A 88 -2.40 -14.68 7.55
C LYS A 88 -2.74 -14.22 8.97
N ASP A 89 -2.66 -15.13 9.94
CA ASP A 89 -2.97 -14.83 11.35
C ASP A 89 -2.02 -13.75 11.93
N ASP A 90 -0.78 -13.68 11.43
CA ASP A 90 0.27 -12.72 11.81
C ASP A 90 0.44 -11.58 10.79
N VAL A 91 -0.61 -11.26 10.02
CA VAL A 91 -0.59 -10.16 9.04
C VAL A 91 -0.21 -8.84 9.70
N MET A 92 0.66 -8.06 9.05
CA MET A 92 0.96 -6.68 9.45
C MET A 92 0.06 -5.70 8.69
N VAL A 93 -0.47 -4.70 9.39
CA VAL A 93 -1.31 -3.63 8.81
C VAL A 93 -0.52 -2.34 8.76
N MET A 94 -0.46 -1.74 7.56
CA MET A 94 0.27 -0.50 7.25
C MET A 94 -0.65 0.57 6.67
N HIS A 95 -0.33 1.83 6.94
CA HIS A 95 -1.07 3.01 6.48
C HIS A 95 -0.18 4.25 6.54
N CYS A 96 -0.17 5.05 5.45
CA CYS A 96 0.79 6.14 5.31
C CYS A 96 0.53 7.37 6.20
N LEU A 97 -0.72 7.51 6.66
CA LEU A 97 -1.32 8.60 7.44
C LEU A 97 -1.44 9.93 6.66
N PRO A 98 -2.42 10.79 6.99
CA PRO A 98 -3.49 10.60 7.99
C PRO A 98 -4.54 9.57 7.55
N ALA A 99 -5.12 8.84 8.50
CA ALA A 99 -6.18 7.86 8.25
C ALA A 99 -7.57 8.41 8.63
N HIS A 100 -8.58 8.13 7.81
CA HIS A 100 -10.00 8.32 8.07
C HIS A 100 -10.62 7.03 8.61
N ARG A 101 -10.75 6.97 9.93
CA ARG A 101 -11.35 5.81 10.62
C ARG A 101 -12.78 5.60 10.16
N GLY A 102 -13.08 4.38 9.73
CA GLY A 102 -14.38 4.02 9.19
C GLY A 102 -14.51 4.27 7.69
N GLU A 103 -13.48 4.75 7.01
CA GLU A 103 -13.39 4.79 5.54
C GLU A 103 -12.43 3.71 5.07
N GLU A 104 -11.18 4.03 4.74
CA GLU A 104 -10.21 3.05 4.23
C GLU A 104 -9.76 2.01 5.25
N ILE A 105 -9.88 2.33 6.54
CA ILE A 105 -9.47 1.46 7.63
C ILE A 105 -10.41 1.62 8.83
N SER A 106 -10.77 0.50 9.47
CA SER A 106 -11.52 0.53 10.73
C SER A 106 -10.65 1.04 11.90
N ALA A 107 -11.29 1.48 12.99
CA ALA A 107 -10.54 1.91 14.17
C ALA A 107 -9.79 0.74 14.83
N GLU A 108 -10.43 -0.42 14.82
CA GLU A 108 -9.96 -1.68 15.37
C GLU A 108 -8.77 -2.25 14.58
N ALA A 109 -8.77 -2.14 13.25
CA ALA A 109 -7.61 -2.51 12.44
C ALA A 109 -6.43 -1.52 12.62
N LEU A 110 -6.72 -0.23 12.73
CA LEU A 110 -5.69 0.82 12.87
C LEU A 110 -4.99 0.79 14.24
N ASP A 111 -5.73 0.53 15.32
CA ASP A 111 -5.17 0.45 16.69
C ASP A 111 -4.95 -1.00 17.17
N GLY A 112 -5.24 -1.97 16.31
CA GLY A 112 -5.19 -3.39 16.63
C GLY A 112 -3.77 -3.93 16.81
N PRO A 113 -3.63 -5.16 17.34
CA PRO A 113 -2.33 -5.76 17.63
C PRO A 113 -1.47 -6.02 16.37
N ASN A 114 -2.10 -6.06 15.20
CA ASN A 114 -1.46 -6.29 13.90
C ASN A 114 -1.00 -4.98 13.24
N SER A 115 -1.38 -3.83 13.79
CA SER A 115 -1.02 -2.51 13.25
C SER A 115 0.43 -2.16 13.56
N ILE A 116 1.17 -1.78 12.52
CA ILE A 116 2.53 -1.23 12.63
C ILE A 116 2.59 0.22 12.13
N VAL A 117 1.44 0.90 12.06
CA VAL A 117 1.31 2.26 11.47
C VAL A 117 2.18 3.30 12.18
N TRP A 118 2.35 3.19 13.50
CA TRP A 118 3.20 4.11 14.26
C TRP A 118 4.69 3.88 14.02
N ASP A 119 5.10 2.61 13.93
CA ASP A 119 6.48 2.25 13.58
C ASP A 119 6.79 2.66 12.12
N GLU A 120 5.84 2.48 11.21
CA GLU A 120 5.94 2.99 9.83
C GLU A 120 6.17 4.50 9.81
N ALA A 121 5.39 5.25 10.60
CA ALA A 121 5.52 6.71 10.69
C ALA A 121 6.88 7.13 11.30
N GLU A 122 7.34 6.49 12.37
CA GLU A 122 8.65 6.74 12.96
C GLU A 122 9.80 6.44 11.99
N ASN A 123 9.71 5.33 11.26
CA ASN A 123 10.73 4.89 10.31
C ASN A 123 10.96 5.88 9.15
N ARG A 124 10.00 6.78 8.88
CA ARG A 124 10.20 7.88 7.93
C ARG A 124 11.38 8.78 8.31
N LEU A 125 11.61 9.04 9.60
CA LEU A 125 12.75 9.82 10.08
C LEU A 125 14.08 9.13 9.74
N HIS A 126 14.16 7.83 10.00
CA HIS A 126 15.38 7.05 9.80
C HIS A 126 15.70 6.90 8.31
N MET A 127 14.69 6.63 7.48
CA MET A 127 14.81 6.57 6.03
C MET A 127 15.33 7.90 5.46
N GLN A 128 14.75 9.02 5.88
CA GLN A 128 15.17 10.35 5.40
C GLN A 128 16.61 10.70 5.83
N LYS A 129 17.03 10.34 7.04
CA LYS A 129 18.43 10.50 7.48
C LYS A 129 19.40 9.72 6.58
N ALA A 130 19.05 8.48 6.24
CA ALA A 130 19.89 7.64 5.37
C ALA A 130 19.99 8.22 3.95
N ILE A 131 18.86 8.65 3.37
CA ILE A 131 18.84 9.29 2.05
C ILE A 131 19.70 10.56 2.03
N LEU A 132 19.59 11.43 3.04
CA LEU A 132 20.40 12.65 3.12
C LEU A 132 21.89 12.36 3.21
N LEU A 133 22.30 11.43 4.08
CA LEU A 133 23.70 11.05 4.24
C LEU A 133 24.29 10.55 2.90
N MET A 134 23.56 9.69 2.22
CA MET A 134 23.93 9.10 0.93
C MET A 134 24.09 10.15 -0.17
N LEU A 135 23.16 11.11 -0.25
CA LEU A 135 23.24 12.21 -1.21
C LEU A 135 24.40 13.16 -0.91
N MET A 136 24.66 13.45 0.36
CA MET A 136 25.77 14.32 0.79
C MET A 136 27.15 13.70 0.53
N GLN A 137 27.26 12.38 0.57
CA GLN A 137 28.50 11.65 0.30
C GLN A 137 28.82 11.52 -1.19
N GLY A 138 27.85 11.79 -2.09
CA GLY A 138 28.03 11.63 -3.54
C GLY A 138 27.90 10.18 -4.03
N ASP A 139 27.47 9.27 -3.18
CA ASP A 139 27.40 7.82 -3.43
C ASP A 139 26.12 7.38 -4.18
N ALA A 140 25.28 8.32 -4.63
CA ALA A 140 24.04 8.00 -5.35
C ALA A 140 24.25 7.15 -6.62
N LYS A 141 25.47 7.11 -7.18
CA LYS A 141 25.81 6.30 -8.36
C LYS A 141 25.99 4.80 -8.06
N SER A 142 26.17 4.37 -6.81
CA SER A 142 26.42 2.95 -6.50
C SER A 142 25.15 2.09 -6.37
N LEU A 143 23.96 2.69 -6.47
CA LEU A 143 22.68 2.04 -6.15
C LEU A 143 21.91 1.49 -7.36
N TYR A 144 22.41 1.77 -8.57
CA TYR A 144 21.92 1.18 -9.80
C TYR A 144 23.10 0.74 -10.68
N PRO A 145 23.69 -0.45 -10.44
CA PRO A 145 24.50 -1.15 -11.42
C PRO A 145 23.65 -1.69 -12.60
#